data_AF-A0A371YZ07-F1
#
_entry.id   AF-A0A371YZ07-F1
#
_cell.length_a   1.000
_cell.length_b   1.000
_cell.length_c   1.000
_cell.angle_alpha   90.00
_cell.angle_beta   90.00
_cell.angle_gamma   90.00
#
_symmetry.space_group_name_H-M   'P 1'
#
loop_
_entity.id
_entity.type
_entity.pdbx_description
1 polymer ?
#
loop_
_entity_poly.entity_id
_entity_poly.type
_entity_poly.pdbx_seq_one_letter_code
_entity_poly.pdbx_strand_id
1 'polypeptide(L)'
;MHLRAPVVGCLCLVALMVLAGVSACVGRFPLHPGQVLGALLAAVGLGAGAPPADAELVHTILFGARLPRIGGAMCVGAALSVAGAAYQAVFRNPLVSPGLLGVLAGAGTGAALG
;
A
#
# COMPACT_ATOMS: atom_id res chain seq x y z
N MET A 1 3.13 20.71 22.48
CA MET A 1 2.95 20.46 21.03
C MET A 1 3.59 19.14 20.56
N HIS A 2 4.61 18.60 21.24
CA HIS A 2 5.32 17.38 20.82
C HIS A 2 4.53 16.06 20.95
N LEU A 3 3.52 15.94 21.83
CA LEU A 3 2.74 14.69 21.96
C LEU A 3 1.72 14.47 20.83
N ARG A 4 1.33 15.51 20.08
CA ARG A 4 0.32 15.37 19.01
C ARG A 4 0.89 14.73 17.74
N ALA A 5 2.13 15.05 17.40
CA ALA A 5 2.82 14.49 16.24
C ALA A 5 2.98 12.95 16.28
N PRO A 6 3.47 12.32 17.37
CA PRO A 6 3.60 10.86 17.43
C PRO A 6 2.22 10.18 17.48
N VAL A 7 1.21 10.79 18.10
CA VAL A 7 -0.16 10.26 18.11
C VAL A 7 -0.76 10.24 16.71
N VAL A 8 -0.62 11.33 15.95
CA VAL A 8 -1.09 11.39 14.56
C VAL A 8 -0.32 10.39 13.68
N GLY A 9 1.00 10.29 13.84
CA GLY A 9 1.80 9.29 13.11
C GLY A 9 1.35 7.86 13.40
N CYS A 10 1.13 7.53 14.68
CA CYS A 10 0.62 6.22 15.08
C CYS A 10 -0.77 5.95 14.49
N LEU A 11 -1.67 6.93 14.53
CA LEU A 11 -3.01 6.82 13.95
C LEU A 11 -2.94 6.56 12.42
N CYS A 12 -2.09 7.29 11.70
CA CYS A 12 -1.89 7.08 10.27
C CYS A 12 -1.32 5.70 9.95
N LEU A 13 -0.37 5.20 10.75
CA LEU A 13 0.17 3.84 10.59
C LEU A 13 -0.90 2.78 10.85
N VAL A 14 -1.68 2.92 11.91
CA VAL A 14 -2.80 2.00 12.20
C VAL A 14 -3.81 2.03 11.05
N ALA A 15 -4.20 3.20 10.57
CA ALA A 15 -5.10 3.34 9.43
C ALA A 15 -4.52 2.67 8.16
N LEU A 16 -3.22 2.85 7.89
CA LEU A 16 -2.54 2.22 6.75
C LEU A 16 -2.58 0.69 6.85
N MET A 17 -2.31 0.13 8.03
CA MET A 17 -2.34 -1.33 8.26
C MET A 17 -3.77 -1.89 8.12
N VAL A 18 -4.77 -1.18 8.63
CA VAL A 18 -6.19 -1.56 8.48
C VAL A 18 -6.58 -1.54 7.00
N LEU A 19 -6.26 -0.47 6.27
CA LEU A 19 -6.56 -0.36 4.84
C LEU A 19 -5.84 -1.43 4.01
N ALA A 20 -4.58 -1.77 4.35
CA ALA A 20 -3.86 -2.86 3.71
C ALA A 20 -4.55 -4.21 3.95
N GLY A 21 -4.98 -4.49 5.18
CA GLY A 21 -5.72 -5.70 5.52
C GLY A 21 -7.07 -5.79 4.79
N VAL A 22 -7.81 -4.69 4.73
CA VAL A 22 -9.07 -4.61 3.95
C VAL A 22 -8.78 -4.82 2.46
N SER A 23 -7.76 -4.16 1.90
CA SER A 23 -7.37 -4.32 0.51
C SER A 23 -6.93 -5.76 0.18
N ALA A 24 -6.38 -6.49 1.14
CA ALA A 24 -6.04 -7.91 0.96
C ALA A 24 -7.29 -8.79 0.86
N CYS A 25 -8.40 -8.42 1.49
CA CYS A 25 -9.67 -9.17 1.46
C CYS A 25 -10.53 -8.82 0.22
N VAL A 26 -10.52 -7.55 -0.20
CA VAL A 26 -11.37 -7.04 -1.29
C VAL A 26 -10.79 -7.41 -2.67
N GLY A 27 -11.62 -7.97 -3.55
CA GLY A 27 -11.25 -8.24 -4.94
C GLY A 27 -12.32 -9.06 -5.68
N ARG A 28 -12.03 -9.40 -6.95
CA ARG A 28 -12.92 -10.22 -7.80
C ARG A 28 -13.28 -11.59 -7.19
N PHE A 29 -12.34 -12.15 -6.43
CA PHE A 29 -12.54 -13.33 -5.60
C PHE A 29 -12.48 -12.87 -4.13
N PRO A 30 -13.62 -12.64 -3.45
CA PRO A 30 -13.60 -12.20 -2.07
C PRO A 30 -12.91 -13.27 -1.21
N LEU A 31 -11.87 -12.86 -0.48
CA LEU A 31 -11.15 -13.74 0.44
C LEU A 31 -11.64 -13.46 1.84
N HIS A 32 -11.99 -14.50 2.58
CA HIS A 32 -12.32 -14.37 3.99
C HIS A 32 -11.06 -14.01 4.79
N PRO A 33 -11.18 -13.20 5.87
CA PRO A 33 -10.03 -12.81 6.70
C PRO A 33 -9.23 -14.01 7.22
N GLY A 34 -9.90 -15.14 7.52
CA GLY A 34 -9.24 -16.38 7.94
C GLY A 34 -8.38 -17.02 6.85
N GLN A 35 -8.77 -16.93 5.57
CA GLN A 35 -7.96 -17.44 4.45
C GLN A 35 -6.72 -16.57 4.24
N VAL A 36 -6.84 -15.25 4.35
CA VAL A 36 -5.71 -14.32 4.27
C VAL A 36 -4.74 -14.54 5.42
N LEU A 37 -5.24 -14.65 6.64
CA LEU A 37 -4.42 -14.89 7.83
C LEU A 37 -3.74 -16.26 7.77
N GLY A 38 -4.47 -17.30 7.37
CA GLY A 38 -3.91 -18.65 7.19
C GLY A 38 -2.81 -18.69 6.14
N ALA A 39 -3.00 -18.02 5.00
CA ALA A 39 -1.98 -17.92 3.94
C ALA A 39 -0.74 -17.12 4.40
N LEU A 40 -0.92 -16.05 5.17
CA LEU A 40 0.20 -15.29 5.75
C LEU A 40 0.96 -16.09 6.80
N LEU A 41 0.26 -16.79 7.71
CA LEU A 41 0.88 -17.65 8.72
C LEU A 41 1.63 -18.81 8.08
N ALA A 42 1.06 -19.44 7.05
CA ALA A 42 1.71 -20.50 6.29
C ALA A 42 2.99 -20.00 5.60
N ALA A 43 2.98 -18.79 5.03
CA ALA A 43 4.15 -18.19 4.40
C ALA A 43 5.30 -17.90 5.39
N VAL A 44 4.98 -17.64 6.66
CA VAL A 44 5.98 -17.43 7.74
C VAL A 44 6.39 -18.75 8.40
N GLY A 45 5.87 -19.90 7.95
CA GLY A 45 6.20 -21.22 8.49
C GLY A 45 5.45 -21.60 9.77
N LEU A 46 4.41 -20.83 10.14
CA LEU A 46 3.55 -21.06 11.32
C LEU A 46 2.20 -21.71 10.97
N GLY A 47 2.09 -22.33 9.79
CA GLY A 47 0.85 -22.94 9.32
C GLY A 47 0.46 -24.17 10.16
N ALA A 48 -0.59 -24.03 10.97
CA ALA A 48 -1.18 -25.14 11.71
C ALA A 48 -2.34 -25.76 10.91
N GLY A 49 -2.12 -26.95 10.34
CA GLY A 49 -3.18 -27.78 9.76
C GLY A 49 -2.99 -28.17 8.30
N ALA A 50 -3.86 -29.06 7.83
CA ALA A 50 -3.93 -29.45 6.42
C ALA A 50 -4.41 -28.25 5.57
N PRO A 51 -3.75 -27.94 4.44
CA PRO A 51 -4.17 -26.85 3.58
C PRO A 51 -5.59 -27.14 3.03
N PRO A 52 -6.50 -26.16 3.07
CA PRO A 52 -7.80 -26.32 2.44
C PRO A 52 -7.65 -26.45 0.92
N ALA A 53 -8.65 -27.04 0.25
CA ALA A 53 -8.57 -27.36 -1.18
C ALA A 53 -8.35 -26.13 -2.09
N ASP A 54 -8.67 -24.93 -1.60
CA ASP A 54 -8.49 -23.64 -2.28
C ASP A 54 -7.16 -22.94 -1.93
N ALA A 55 -6.30 -23.53 -1.09
CA ALA A 55 -5.08 -22.89 -0.58
C ALA A 55 -4.13 -22.40 -1.69
N GLU A 56 -3.95 -23.19 -2.76
CA GLU A 56 -3.08 -22.83 -3.89
C GLU A 56 -3.61 -21.61 -4.66
N LEU A 57 -4.93 -21.56 -4.88
CA LEU A 57 -5.59 -20.42 -5.50
C LEU A 57 -5.46 -19.17 -4.65
N VAL A 58 -5.72 -19.28 -3.34
CA VAL A 58 -5.58 -18.18 -2.38
C VAL A 58 -4.14 -17.67 -2.35
N HIS A 59 -3.16 -18.56 -2.31
CA HIS A 59 -1.74 -18.21 -2.32
C HIS A 59 -1.37 -17.45 -3.59
N THR A 60 -1.76 -17.95 -4.76
CA THR A 60 -1.46 -17.32 -6.06
C THR A 60 -2.09 -15.93 -6.17
N ILE A 61 -3.34 -15.77 -5.74
CA ILE A 61 -4.03 -14.47 -5.76
C ILE A 61 -3.36 -13.49 -4.79
N LEU A 62 -3.10 -13.95 -3.56
CA LEU A 62 -2.60 -13.09 -2.49
C LEU A 62 -1.15 -12.66 -2.75
N PHE A 63 -0.24 -13.61 -2.98
CA PHE A 63 1.18 -13.35 -3.17
C PHE A 63 1.54 -12.95 -4.60
N GLY A 64 0.83 -13.48 -5.61
CA GLY A 64 1.11 -13.19 -7.01
C GLY A 64 0.54 -11.87 -7.51
N ALA A 65 -0.57 -11.38 -6.93
CA ALA A 65 -1.24 -10.18 -7.43
C ALA A 65 -1.54 -9.12 -6.35
N ARG A 66 -2.08 -9.50 -5.19
CA ARG A 66 -2.56 -8.51 -4.21
C ARG A 66 -1.45 -7.85 -3.41
N LEU A 67 -0.59 -8.64 -2.76
CA LEU A 67 0.53 -8.13 -1.98
C LEU A 67 1.49 -7.24 -2.79
N PRO A 68 1.93 -7.61 -4.01
CA PRO A 68 2.79 -6.73 -4.80
C PRO A 68 2.07 -5.42 -5.17
N ARG A 69 0.76 -5.46 -5.46
CA ARG A 69 -0.03 -4.26 -5.73
C ARG A 69 -0.19 -3.36 -4.50
N ILE A 70 -0.47 -3.94 -3.33
CA ILE A 70 -0.61 -3.19 -2.07
C ILE A 70 0.73 -2.54 -1.72
N GLY A 71 1.84 -3.29 -1.79
CA GLY A 71 3.18 -2.77 -1.59
C GLY A 71 3.52 -1.63 -2.58
N GLY A 72 3.21 -1.83 -3.86
CA GLY A 72 3.36 -0.78 -4.88
C GLY A 72 2.57 0.49 -4.56
N ALA A 73 1.30 0.36 -4.16
CA ALA A 73 0.47 1.50 -3.78
C ALA A 73 1.03 2.25 -2.55
N MET A 74 1.54 1.53 -1.55
CA MET A 74 2.20 2.12 -0.38
C MET A 74 3.46 2.90 -0.78
N CYS A 75 4.32 2.31 -1.62
CA CYS A 75 5.53 2.96 -2.11
C CYS A 75 5.21 4.23 -2.92
N VAL A 76 4.25 4.16 -3.84
CA VAL A 76 3.80 5.31 -4.64
C VAL A 76 3.22 6.41 -3.74
N GLY A 77 2.35 6.05 -2.79
CA GLY A 77 1.77 7.02 -1.85
C GLY A 77 2.83 7.71 -0.99
N ALA A 78 3.83 6.96 -0.50
CA ALA A 78 4.96 7.50 0.24
C ALA A 78 5.81 8.45 -0.62
N ALA A 79 6.16 8.04 -1.84
CA ALA A 79 6.92 8.86 -2.78
C ALA A 79 6.22 10.18 -3.12
N LEU A 80 4.90 10.13 -3.39
CA LEU A 80 4.10 11.33 -3.66
C LEU A 80 4.01 12.26 -2.44
N SER A 81 3.88 11.70 -1.24
CA SER A 81 3.85 12.48 0.00
C SER A 81 5.18 13.20 0.26
N VAL A 82 6.30 12.49 0.08
CA VAL A 82 7.65 13.07 0.21
C VAL A 82 7.90 14.13 -0.86
N ALA A 83 7.52 13.87 -2.11
CA ALA A 83 7.63 14.84 -3.18
C ALA A 83 6.81 16.11 -2.87
N GLY A 84 5.57 15.98 -2.41
CA GLY A 84 4.75 17.11 -1.97
C GLY A 84 5.44 17.95 -0.90
N ALA A 85 5.94 17.32 0.17
CA ALA A 85 6.64 18.00 1.25
C ALA A 85 7.93 18.70 0.77
N ALA A 86 8.72 18.04 -0.09
CA ALA A 86 9.95 18.61 -0.65
C ALA A 86 9.66 19.84 -1.51
N TYR A 87 8.65 19.78 -2.38
CA TYR A 87 8.23 20.91 -3.20
C TYR A 87 7.74 22.07 -2.33
N GLN A 88 6.88 21.80 -1.35
CA GLN A 88 6.40 22.84 -0.44
C GLN A 88 7.55 23.50 0.33
N ALA A 89 8.59 22.75 0.72
CA ALA A 89 9.77 23.27 1.41
C ALA A 89 10.64 24.15 0.49
N VAL A 90 10.92 23.70 -0.74
CA VAL A 90 11.75 24.43 -1.71
C VAL A 90 11.09 25.75 -2.11
N PHE A 91 9.80 25.71 -2.44
CA PHE A 91 9.05 26.90 -2.88
C PHE A 91 8.51 27.74 -1.72
N ARG A 92 8.65 27.25 -0.47
CA ARG A 92 8.05 27.83 0.74
C ARG A 92 6.59 28.20 0.56
N ASN A 93 5.85 27.37 -0.17
CA ASN A 93 4.46 27.61 -0.53
C ASN A 93 3.65 26.33 -0.28
N PRO A 94 2.75 26.31 0.73
CA PRO A 94 2.00 25.12 1.10
C PRO A 94 0.98 24.68 0.03
N LEU A 95 0.70 25.51 -0.97
CA LEU A 95 -0.24 25.20 -2.05
C LEU A 95 0.44 24.54 -3.26
N VAL A 96 1.77 24.48 -3.30
CA VAL A 96 2.50 23.84 -4.39
C VAL A 96 2.42 22.33 -4.28
N SER A 97 2.29 21.66 -5.42
CA SER A 97 2.42 20.22 -5.52
C SER A 97 3.12 19.83 -6.83
N PRO A 98 3.73 18.63 -6.89
CA PRO A 98 4.38 18.13 -8.10
C PRO A 98 3.45 18.10 -9.33
N GLY A 99 2.14 17.88 -9.11
CA GLY A 99 1.14 17.87 -10.18
C GLY A 99 0.93 19.24 -10.82
N LEU A 100 0.97 20.32 -10.03
CA LEU A 100 0.80 21.68 -10.55
C LEU A 100 1.97 22.14 -11.43
N LEU A 101 3.16 21.60 -11.20
CA LEU A 101 4.39 21.99 -11.92
C LEU A 101 4.70 21.08 -13.12
N GLY A 102 3.75 20.24 -13.53
CA GLY A 102 3.86 19.43 -14.75
C GLY A 102 4.72 18.17 -14.62
N VAL A 103 5.23 17.84 -13.42
CA VAL A 103 6.08 16.67 -13.19
C VAL A 103 5.34 15.37 -13.50
N LEU A 104 4.07 15.27 -13.08
CA LEU A 104 3.25 14.09 -13.34
C LEU A 104 2.92 13.92 -14.83
N ALA A 105 2.72 15.02 -15.56
CA ALA A 105 2.50 14.99 -16.99
C ALA A 105 3.75 14.51 -17.74
N GLY A 106 4.93 15.05 -17.39
CA GLY A 106 6.20 14.62 -17.96
C GLY A 106 6.53 13.15 -17.68
N ALA A 107 6.27 12.67 -16.46
CA ALA A 107 6.41 11.26 -16.11
C ALA A 107 5.47 10.36 -16.93
N GLY A 108 4.21 10.79 -17.12
CA GLY A 108 3.24 10.10 -17.96
C GLY A 108 3.66 10.02 -19.43
N THR A 109 4.17 11.12 -19.99
CA THR A 109 4.72 11.12 -21.36
C THR A 109 5.94 10.20 -21.46
N GLY A 110 6.86 10.24 -20.49
CA GLY A 110 8.03 9.36 -20.46
C GLY A 110 7.64 7.87 -20.40
N ALA A 111 6.65 7.52 -19.57
CA ALA A 111 6.13 6.16 -19.48
C ALA A 111 5.41 5.70 -20.75
N ALA A 112 4.85 6.61 -21.54
CA ALA A 112 4.21 6.28 -22.82
C ALA A 112 5.22 6.10 -23.97
N LEU A 113 6.41 6.68 -23.85
CA LEU A 113 7.46 6.60 -24.87
C LEU A 113 8.41 5.41 -24.67
N GLY A 114 8.55 4.92 -23.44
CA GLY A 114 9.33 3.73 -23.11
C GLY A 114 8.52 2.44 -23.28
#